data_AF-A0A7V3CSL7-F1
#
_entry.id   AF-A0A7V3CSL7-F1
#
_cell.length_a   1.000
_cell.length_b   1.000
_cell.length_c   1.000
_cell.angle_alpha   90.00
_cell.angle_beta   90.00
_cell.angle_gamma   90.00
#
_symmetry.space_group_name_H-M   'P 1'
#
loop_
_entity.id
_entity.type
_entity.pdbx_description
1 polymer ?
#
loop_
_entity_poly.entity_id
_entity_poly.type
_entity_poly.pdbx_seq_one_letter_code
_entity_poly.pdbx_strand_id
1 'polypeptide(L)'
;MSQLKKINSALVSVFYKDNLEPIIKKLNELGVTIYSTGGTQTFIENLKVPVKAVESLTAFPEILGGRVKTLHPKIFGGILGRRELQSDVEQMEKHDIPNIDLVIVDLYPFEETVSKGASEQDIIEKIDIGGISLIRAAAKNFNDVIIVSSRNDYKSLQELLESKNGFSDISDRKHFAAKAFATSSHYDTAIFNYFNQTENIPQFKQSIQSAQVLRYGENPHQQGVFYGDLDAMFEKLNGKELSYNNLLDVDAAVNLIADFTEPTFAILKHNNACGVASRTTIKQAYLDALAGDPVSAFGGILIANKKIDEETAQEVNKLFCEVVIAPAYEAKAVEILKSKPNRIILVQKQVNLSDKSFRTLLNGVIEQDKDLKTETPADFKSATTKSPTPAEVSDLIFANKLVKHTKSNTIVLAKNGQLL
;
A
#
# COMPACT_ATOMS: atom_id res chain seq x y z
N MET A 1 7.22 -35.15 11.34
CA MET A 1 8.63 -34.69 11.37
C MET A 1 8.81 -33.73 10.19
N SER A 2 9.43 -32.56 10.39
CA SER A 2 9.62 -31.56 9.33
C SER A 2 10.57 -32.10 8.26
N GLN A 3 10.03 -32.64 7.18
CA GLN A 3 10.85 -33.25 6.13
C GLN A 3 11.53 -32.13 5.33
N LEU A 4 12.84 -31.99 5.55
CA LEU A 4 13.72 -31.16 4.73
C LEU A 4 13.69 -31.70 3.29
N LYS A 5 13.54 -30.80 2.32
CA LYS A 5 13.54 -31.14 0.89
C LYS A 5 14.57 -30.30 0.16
N LYS A 6 15.40 -30.96 -0.64
CA LYS A 6 16.39 -30.32 -1.50
C LYS A 6 15.72 -29.86 -2.78
N ILE A 7 16.05 -28.65 -3.24
CA ILE A 7 15.69 -28.16 -4.57
C ILE A 7 16.62 -28.84 -5.58
N ASN A 8 16.08 -29.65 -6.49
CA ASN A 8 16.79 -30.32 -7.58
C ASN A 8 16.36 -29.80 -8.94
N SER A 9 15.15 -29.25 -9.06
CA SER A 9 14.64 -28.63 -10.28
C SER A 9 13.87 -27.34 -10.02
N ALA A 10 13.98 -26.39 -10.94
CA ALA A 10 13.29 -25.11 -10.87
C ALA A 10 12.60 -24.78 -12.21
N LEU A 11 11.35 -24.36 -12.17
CA LEU A 11 10.67 -23.72 -13.30
C LEU A 11 10.73 -22.20 -13.12
N VAL A 12 11.31 -21.49 -14.08
CA VAL A 12 11.47 -20.03 -14.04
C VAL A 12 10.76 -19.41 -15.24
N SER A 13 9.71 -18.62 -15.00
CA SER A 13 8.93 -17.93 -16.04
C SER A 13 8.51 -16.57 -15.52
N VAL A 14 9.31 -15.55 -15.80
CA VAL A 14 9.11 -14.20 -15.24
C VAL A 14 9.12 -13.11 -16.30
N PHE A 15 8.23 -12.14 -16.17
CA PHE A 15 8.16 -10.90 -16.90
C PHE A 15 9.31 -9.96 -16.49
N TYR A 16 9.53 -9.71 -15.19
CA TYR A 16 10.64 -8.90 -14.70
C TYR A 16 11.87 -9.77 -14.43
N LYS A 17 13.06 -9.32 -14.87
CA LYS A 17 14.33 -10.05 -14.65
C LYS A 17 15.27 -9.36 -13.67
N ASP A 18 14.84 -8.24 -13.09
CA ASP A 18 15.61 -7.49 -12.10
C ASP A 18 15.95 -8.38 -10.90
N ASN A 19 17.23 -8.38 -10.49
CA ASN A 19 17.74 -9.17 -9.37
C ASN A 19 17.58 -10.70 -9.50
N LEU A 20 17.25 -11.22 -10.69
CA LEU A 20 17.11 -12.67 -10.91
C LEU A 20 18.47 -13.37 -11.08
N GLU A 21 19.46 -12.69 -11.64
CA GLU A 21 20.78 -13.26 -11.96
C GLU A 21 21.47 -13.95 -10.76
N PRO A 22 21.54 -13.34 -9.55
CA PRO A 22 22.17 -13.99 -8.39
C PRO A 22 21.50 -15.32 -8.03
N ILE A 23 20.17 -15.39 -8.12
CA ILE A 23 19.40 -16.61 -7.85
C ILE A 23 19.72 -17.69 -8.89
N ILE A 24 19.71 -17.33 -10.18
CA ILE A 24 19.98 -18.29 -11.27
C ILE A 24 21.39 -18.87 -11.16
N LYS A 25 22.39 -18.02 -10.88
CA LYS A 25 23.77 -18.48 -10.63
C LYS A 25 23.82 -19.41 -9.43
N LYS A 26 23.15 -19.07 -8.33
CA LYS A 26 23.13 -19.90 -7.14
C LYS A 26 22.47 -21.26 -7.37
N LEU A 27 21.36 -21.31 -8.10
CA LEU A 27 20.70 -22.56 -8.49
C LEU A 27 21.64 -23.43 -9.34
N ASN A 28 22.38 -22.83 -10.27
CA ASN A 28 23.37 -23.55 -11.08
C ASN A 28 24.52 -24.12 -10.24
N GLU A 29 25.07 -23.33 -9.30
CA GLU A 29 26.10 -23.80 -8.35
C GLU A 29 25.63 -25.00 -7.53
N LEU A 30 24.35 -25.03 -7.16
CA LEU A 30 23.73 -26.12 -6.40
C LEU A 30 23.38 -27.35 -7.27
N GLY A 31 23.61 -27.28 -8.59
CA GLY A 31 23.30 -28.34 -9.55
C GLY A 31 21.81 -28.49 -9.85
N VAL A 32 21.01 -27.43 -9.65
CA VAL A 32 19.57 -27.44 -9.91
C VAL A 32 19.31 -27.42 -11.42
N THR A 33 18.47 -28.34 -11.89
CA THR A 33 18.00 -28.33 -13.29
C THR A 33 16.98 -27.21 -13.49
N ILE A 34 17.27 -26.26 -14.38
CA ILE A 34 16.38 -25.13 -14.65
C ILE A 34 15.56 -25.40 -15.92
N TYR A 35 14.24 -25.21 -15.82
CA TYR A 35 13.29 -25.18 -16.91
C TYR A 35 12.80 -23.76 -17.14
N SER A 36 12.74 -23.30 -18.38
CA SER A 36 12.25 -21.95 -18.70
C SER A 36 11.68 -21.87 -20.12
N THR A 37 11.11 -20.72 -20.48
CA THR A 37 10.49 -20.46 -21.78
C THR A 37 10.70 -19.00 -22.19
N GLY A 38 10.66 -18.74 -23.50
CA GLY A 38 10.67 -17.40 -24.10
C GLY A 38 11.83 -16.50 -23.60
N GLY A 39 11.52 -15.23 -23.33
CA GLY A 39 12.54 -14.26 -22.93
C GLY A 39 13.24 -14.57 -21.59
N THR A 40 12.64 -15.37 -20.71
CA THR A 40 13.31 -15.82 -19.47
C THR A 40 14.36 -16.88 -19.77
N GLN A 41 14.09 -17.79 -20.72
CA GLN A 41 15.09 -18.77 -21.17
C GLN A 41 16.29 -18.06 -21.79
N THR A 42 16.07 -17.14 -22.73
CA THR A 42 17.15 -16.37 -23.38
C THR A 42 18.00 -15.61 -22.35
N PHE A 43 17.37 -15.05 -21.32
CA PHE A 43 18.10 -14.39 -20.23
C PHE A 43 19.05 -15.37 -19.50
N ILE A 44 18.59 -16.57 -19.17
CA ILE A 44 19.39 -17.59 -18.47
C ILE A 44 20.54 -18.11 -19.37
N GLU A 45 20.27 -18.32 -20.66
CA GLU A 45 21.28 -18.74 -21.65
C GLU A 45 22.41 -17.71 -21.77
N ASN A 46 22.08 -16.42 -21.75
CA ASN A 46 23.06 -15.32 -21.79
C ASN A 46 23.97 -15.30 -20.56
N LEU A 47 23.52 -15.84 -19.42
CA LEU A 47 24.34 -16.04 -18.22
C LEU A 47 25.25 -17.28 -18.32
N LYS A 48 25.21 -18.00 -19.44
CA LYS A 48 25.93 -19.26 -19.69
C LYS A 48 25.54 -20.37 -18.70
N VAL A 49 24.31 -20.33 -18.19
CA VAL A 49 23.74 -21.35 -17.32
C VAL A 49 22.92 -22.34 -18.14
N PRO A 50 23.09 -23.66 -17.98
CA PRO A 50 22.27 -24.65 -18.67
C PRO A 50 20.79 -24.49 -18.31
N VAL A 51 19.94 -24.42 -19.33
CA VAL A 51 18.49 -24.33 -19.18
C VAL A 51 17.80 -25.26 -20.17
N LYS A 52 16.72 -25.91 -19.73
CA LYS A 52 15.88 -26.76 -20.56
C LYS A 52 14.63 -25.97 -20.98
N ALA A 53 14.39 -25.91 -22.28
CA ALA A 53 13.18 -25.33 -22.83
C ALA A 53 11.94 -26.12 -22.34
N VAL A 54 10.90 -25.40 -21.91
CA VAL A 54 9.62 -26.00 -21.48
C VAL A 54 8.93 -26.72 -22.65
N GLU A 55 9.11 -26.21 -23.87
CA GLU A 55 8.58 -26.76 -25.11
C GLU A 55 9.11 -28.18 -25.36
N SER A 56 10.37 -28.44 -24.97
CA SER A 56 10.97 -29.78 -25.02
C SER A 56 10.35 -30.74 -24.02
N LEU A 57 9.78 -30.23 -22.91
CA LEU A 57 9.05 -31.03 -21.94
C LEU A 57 7.67 -31.39 -22.47
N THR A 58 6.92 -30.39 -22.93
CA THR A 58 5.50 -30.52 -23.30
C THR A 58 5.31 -31.20 -24.65
N ALA A 59 6.32 -31.14 -25.54
CA ALA A 59 6.20 -31.51 -26.95
C ALA A 59 5.06 -30.76 -27.67
N PHE A 60 4.69 -29.58 -27.15
CA PHE A 60 3.61 -28.76 -27.65
C PHE A 60 4.13 -27.35 -27.97
N PRO A 61 3.92 -26.84 -29.19
CA PRO A 61 4.45 -25.53 -29.59
C PRO A 61 3.68 -24.38 -28.91
N GLU A 62 4.28 -23.21 -28.88
CA GLU A 62 3.60 -21.98 -28.48
C GLU A 62 2.51 -21.62 -29.51
N ILE A 63 1.25 -21.56 -29.06
CA ILE A 63 0.09 -21.19 -29.90
C ILE A 63 -0.71 -20.06 -29.24
N LEU A 64 -1.63 -19.46 -30.00
CA LEU A 64 -2.56 -18.42 -29.52
C LEU A 64 -1.86 -17.23 -28.84
N GLY A 65 -0.73 -16.79 -29.40
CA GLY A 65 0.06 -15.67 -28.87
C GLY A 65 0.64 -15.92 -27.48
N GLY A 66 0.89 -17.19 -27.11
CA GLY A 66 1.50 -17.54 -25.83
C GLY A 66 0.51 -17.75 -24.67
N ARG A 67 -0.80 -17.60 -24.91
CA ARG A 67 -1.86 -17.72 -23.88
C ARG A 67 -1.91 -19.08 -23.16
N VAL A 68 -1.44 -20.15 -23.81
CA VAL A 68 -1.56 -21.53 -23.29
C VAL A 68 -0.21 -22.24 -23.14
N LYS A 69 0.90 -21.51 -23.15
CA LYS A 69 2.26 -22.08 -23.19
C LYS A 69 2.62 -23.01 -22.02
N THR A 70 2.16 -22.68 -20.80
CA THR A 70 2.47 -23.46 -19.58
C THR A 70 1.31 -24.32 -19.11
N LEU A 71 0.14 -24.25 -19.74
CA LEU A 71 -1.08 -24.98 -19.36
C LEU A 71 -1.03 -26.44 -19.83
N HIS A 72 -0.06 -27.20 -19.31
CA HIS A 72 0.23 -28.55 -19.77
C HIS A 72 0.36 -29.56 -18.61
N PRO A 73 -0.19 -30.79 -18.71
CA PRO A 73 -0.11 -31.80 -17.66
C PRO A 73 1.31 -32.17 -17.22
N LYS A 74 2.30 -32.13 -18.11
CA LYS A 74 3.69 -32.39 -17.70
C LYS A 74 4.28 -31.32 -16.78
N ILE A 75 3.83 -30.07 -16.89
CA ILE A 75 4.27 -28.99 -16.00
C ILE A 75 3.50 -29.09 -14.69
N PHE A 76 2.16 -29.12 -14.79
CA PHE A 76 1.31 -29.17 -13.61
C PHE A 76 1.44 -30.48 -12.83
N GLY A 77 1.69 -31.61 -13.49
CA GLY A 77 1.99 -32.89 -12.86
C GLY A 77 3.33 -32.85 -12.11
N GLY A 78 4.34 -32.19 -12.69
CA GLY A 78 5.63 -31.99 -12.01
C GLY A 78 5.54 -31.12 -10.75
N ILE A 79 4.58 -30.18 -10.74
CA ILE A 79 4.31 -29.29 -9.60
C ILE A 79 3.36 -29.94 -8.57
N LEU A 80 2.27 -30.57 -9.01
CA LEU A 80 1.16 -31.04 -8.16
C LEU A 80 1.29 -32.51 -7.72
N GLY A 81 2.18 -33.27 -8.34
CA GLY A 81 2.43 -34.66 -7.98
C GLY A 81 2.83 -34.78 -6.51
N ARG A 82 2.10 -35.62 -5.76
CA ARG A 82 2.40 -35.85 -4.33
C ARG A 82 3.47 -36.90 -4.22
N ARG A 83 4.65 -36.49 -3.74
CA ARG A 83 5.84 -37.36 -3.75
C ARG A 83 5.82 -38.45 -2.68
N GLU A 84 4.93 -38.30 -1.69
CA GLU A 84 4.68 -39.30 -0.65
C GLU A 84 3.65 -40.35 -1.06
N LEU A 85 2.89 -40.12 -2.15
CA LEU A 85 1.88 -41.05 -2.61
C LEU A 85 2.40 -41.87 -3.78
N GLN A 86 2.63 -43.16 -3.52
CA GLN A 86 3.21 -44.10 -4.49
C GLN A 86 2.45 -44.13 -5.84
N SER A 87 1.12 -44.04 -5.83
CA SER A 87 0.33 -44.04 -7.07
C SER A 87 0.57 -42.81 -7.94
N ASP A 88 0.82 -41.63 -7.35
CA ASP A 88 1.15 -40.42 -8.11
C ASP A 88 2.55 -40.56 -8.70
N VAL A 89 3.52 -41.09 -7.93
CA VAL A 89 4.90 -41.33 -8.39
C VAL A 89 4.93 -42.27 -9.60
N GLU A 90 4.22 -43.40 -9.54
CA GLU A 90 4.14 -44.37 -10.66
C GLU A 90 3.53 -43.74 -11.92
N GLN A 91 2.51 -42.89 -11.76
CA GLN A 91 1.91 -42.18 -12.88
C GLN A 91 2.87 -41.15 -13.49
N MET A 92 3.59 -40.40 -12.66
CA MET A 92 4.58 -39.43 -13.12
C MET A 92 5.71 -40.12 -13.90
N GLU A 93 6.24 -41.23 -13.39
CA GLU A 93 7.26 -42.03 -14.07
C GLU A 93 6.74 -42.58 -15.41
N LYS A 94 5.54 -43.18 -15.41
CA LYS A 94 4.91 -43.73 -16.62
C LYS A 94 4.73 -42.69 -17.75
N HIS A 95 4.54 -41.42 -17.38
CA HIS A 95 4.25 -40.34 -18.31
C HIS A 95 5.44 -39.38 -18.53
N ASP A 96 6.64 -39.77 -18.08
CA ASP A 96 7.88 -38.97 -18.17
C ASP A 96 7.71 -37.55 -17.62
N ILE A 97 7.03 -37.42 -16.47
CA ILE A 97 6.75 -36.17 -15.79
C ILE A 97 7.84 -35.94 -14.74
N PRO A 98 8.75 -34.96 -14.91
CA PRO A 98 9.76 -34.67 -13.91
C PRO A 98 9.16 -33.92 -12.72
N ASN A 99 9.72 -34.12 -11.54
CA ASN A 99 9.44 -33.27 -10.38
C ASN A 99 9.88 -31.83 -10.64
N ILE A 100 9.14 -30.87 -10.12
CA ILE A 100 9.49 -29.44 -10.01
C ILE A 100 9.52 -29.08 -8.52
N ASP A 101 10.68 -28.66 -8.00
CA ASP A 101 10.87 -28.32 -6.57
C ASP A 101 10.70 -26.84 -6.27
N LEU A 102 11.01 -25.98 -7.24
CA LEU A 102 10.93 -24.53 -7.13
C LEU A 102 10.21 -23.98 -8.35
N VAL A 103 9.27 -23.07 -8.13
CA VAL A 103 8.62 -22.29 -9.18
C VAL A 103 8.91 -20.82 -8.92
N ILE A 104 9.51 -20.14 -9.88
CA ILE A 104 9.73 -18.69 -9.86
C ILE A 104 8.91 -18.11 -11.01
N VAL A 105 7.87 -17.37 -10.68
CA VAL A 105 6.93 -16.79 -11.63
C VAL A 105 6.45 -15.45 -11.10
N ASP A 106 6.29 -14.48 -11.96
CA ASP A 106 5.57 -13.25 -11.67
C ASP A 106 4.44 -13.09 -12.71
N LEU A 107 3.53 -12.17 -12.44
CA LEU A 107 2.39 -11.91 -13.30
C LEU A 107 2.68 -10.75 -14.24
N TYR A 108 1.94 -10.71 -15.35
CA TYR A 108 1.94 -9.52 -16.20
C TYR A 108 1.48 -8.28 -15.42
N PRO A 109 2.05 -7.10 -15.72
CA PRO A 109 1.83 -5.89 -14.93
C PRO A 109 0.48 -5.24 -15.27
N PHE A 110 -0.61 -5.90 -14.89
CA PHE A 110 -1.99 -5.48 -15.13
C PHE A 110 -2.26 -4.08 -14.57
N GLU A 111 -1.97 -3.86 -13.28
CA GLU A 111 -2.18 -2.57 -12.62
C GLU A 111 -1.34 -1.43 -13.23
N GLU A 112 -0.10 -1.71 -13.61
CA GLU A 112 0.73 -0.73 -14.32
C GLU A 112 0.16 -0.38 -15.71
N THR A 113 -0.48 -1.34 -16.37
CA THR A 113 -1.08 -1.14 -17.69
C THR A 113 -2.37 -0.30 -17.57
N VAL A 114 -3.19 -0.58 -16.56
CA VAL A 114 -4.40 0.21 -16.23
C VAL A 114 -4.03 1.64 -15.86
N SER A 115 -3.06 1.83 -14.96
CA SER A 115 -2.62 3.17 -14.51
C SER A 115 -2.00 4.03 -15.62
N LYS A 116 -1.45 3.42 -16.68
CA LYS A 116 -0.97 4.12 -17.88
C LYS A 116 -2.07 4.53 -18.84
N GLY A 117 -3.33 4.17 -18.58
CA GLY A 117 -4.46 4.49 -19.45
C GLY A 117 -4.41 3.76 -20.80
N ALA A 118 -3.89 2.53 -20.82
CA ALA A 118 -3.84 1.71 -22.02
C ALA A 118 -5.25 1.39 -22.55
N SER A 119 -5.33 0.91 -23.80
CA SER A 119 -6.61 0.50 -24.38
C SER A 119 -7.20 -0.69 -23.62
N GLU A 120 -8.53 -0.85 -23.64
CA GLU A 120 -9.20 -2.01 -23.04
C GLU A 120 -8.60 -3.32 -23.57
N GLN A 121 -8.36 -3.41 -24.88
CA GLN A 121 -7.74 -4.58 -25.49
C GLN A 121 -6.37 -4.88 -24.88
N ASP A 122 -5.51 -3.88 -24.72
CA ASP A 122 -4.19 -4.06 -24.11
C ASP A 122 -4.29 -4.52 -22.64
N ILE A 123 -5.24 -3.98 -21.89
CA ILE A 123 -5.49 -4.36 -20.49
C ILE A 123 -5.94 -5.83 -20.41
N ILE A 124 -6.86 -6.24 -21.28
CA ILE A 124 -7.34 -7.63 -21.36
C ILE A 124 -6.20 -8.60 -21.71
N GLU A 125 -5.29 -8.23 -22.62
CA GLU A 125 -4.09 -9.05 -22.92
C GLU A 125 -3.10 -9.16 -21.75
N LYS A 126 -3.21 -8.31 -20.72
CA LYS A 126 -2.41 -8.39 -19.48
C LYS A 126 -3.05 -9.21 -18.37
N ILE A 127 -4.20 -9.84 -18.62
CA ILE A 127 -4.78 -10.83 -17.71
C ILE A 127 -4.06 -12.18 -17.92
N ASP A 128 -3.20 -12.54 -16.97
CA ASP A 128 -2.34 -13.71 -17.05
C ASP A 128 -3.05 -14.97 -16.53
N ILE A 129 -3.26 -15.95 -17.41
CA ILE A 129 -3.86 -17.25 -17.09
C ILE A 129 -2.80 -18.28 -16.69
N GLY A 130 -1.64 -18.27 -17.36
CA GLY A 130 -0.60 -19.25 -17.15
C GLY A 130 0.13 -19.01 -15.83
N GLY A 131 0.57 -17.78 -15.59
CA GLY A 131 1.27 -17.37 -14.38
C GLY A 131 0.44 -17.60 -13.13
N ILE A 132 -0.82 -17.16 -13.12
CA ILE A 132 -1.71 -17.35 -11.96
C ILE A 132 -1.97 -18.83 -11.66
N SER A 133 -2.08 -19.66 -12.70
CA SER A 133 -2.28 -21.10 -12.54
C SER A 133 -1.04 -21.77 -11.94
N LEU A 134 0.17 -21.39 -12.38
CA LEU A 134 1.43 -21.87 -11.82
C LEU A 134 1.60 -21.46 -10.35
N ILE A 135 1.32 -20.20 -10.01
CA ILE A 135 1.36 -19.68 -8.63
C ILE A 135 0.48 -20.54 -7.72
N ARG A 136 -0.78 -20.73 -8.11
CA ARG A 136 -1.76 -21.48 -7.29
C ARG A 136 -1.41 -22.96 -7.20
N ALA A 137 -0.93 -23.58 -8.28
CA ALA A 137 -0.53 -24.99 -8.27
C ALA A 137 0.65 -25.25 -7.33
N ALA A 138 1.70 -24.42 -7.43
CA ALA A 138 2.89 -24.56 -6.59
C ALA A 138 2.58 -24.23 -5.12
N ALA A 139 1.79 -23.18 -4.86
CA ALA A 139 1.35 -22.84 -3.50
C ALA A 139 0.48 -23.93 -2.88
N LYS A 140 -0.41 -24.57 -3.65
CA LYS A 140 -1.23 -25.71 -3.19
C LYS A 140 -0.34 -26.88 -2.77
N ASN A 141 0.71 -27.20 -3.52
CA ASN A 141 1.62 -28.30 -3.23
C ASN A 141 2.85 -27.89 -2.40
N PHE A 142 2.69 -26.96 -1.45
CA PHE A 142 3.76 -26.50 -0.57
C PHE A 142 4.42 -27.63 0.25
N ASN A 143 3.81 -28.82 0.34
CA ASN A 143 4.46 -29.97 0.96
C ASN A 143 5.76 -30.35 0.25
N ASP A 144 5.86 -30.08 -1.04
CA ASP A 144 6.95 -30.47 -1.94
C ASP A 144 7.62 -29.30 -2.66
N VAL A 145 6.87 -28.22 -2.92
CA VAL A 145 7.28 -27.15 -3.83
C VAL A 145 7.44 -25.82 -3.11
N ILE A 146 8.48 -25.05 -3.47
CA ILE A 146 8.63 -23.63 -3.12
C ILE A 146 8.09 -22.79 -4.28
N ILE A 147 7.32 -21.75 -3.97
CA ILE A 147 6.80 -20.79 -4.95
C ILE A 147 7.30 -19.38 -4.64
N VAL A 148 7.92 -18.73 -5.62
CA VAL A 148 8.28 -17.32 -5.58
C VAL A 148 7.43 -16.60 -6.61
N SER A 149 6.41 -15.89 -6.12
CA SER A 149 5.36 -15.24 -6.94
C SER A 149 5.63 -13.77 -7.28
N SER A 150 6.69 -13.18 -6.71
CA SER A 150 7.00 -11.76 -6.82
C SER A 150 8.50 -11.54 -6.71
N ARG A 151 9.01 -10.54 -7.46
CA ARG A 151 10.40 -10.08 -7.35
C ARG A 151 10.77 -9.60 -5.94
N ASN A 152 9.78 -9.15 -5.16
CA ASN A 152 9.99 -8.69 -3.78
C ASN A 152 10.43 -9.85 -2.84
N ASP A 153 10.22 -11.09 -3.26
CA ASP A 153 10.57 -12.28 -2.50
C ASP A 153 11.94 -12.87 -2.88
N TYR A 154 12.62 -12.30 -3.89
CA TYR A 154 13.91 -12.79 -4.38
C TYR A 154 14.98 -12.79 -3.30
N LYS A 155 15.03 -11.74 -2.48
CA LYS A 155 15.97 -11.66 -1.36
C LYS A 155 15.76 -12.81 -0.38
N SER A 156 14.52 -13.09 0.00
CA SER A 156 14.20 -14.20 0.91
C SER A 156 14.54 -15.56 0.30
N LEU A 157 14.33 -15.75 -1.01
CA LEU A 157 14.74 -16.98 -1.68
C LEU A 157 16.26 -17.12 -1.69
N GLN A 158 16.99 -16.05 -2.02
CA GLN A 158 18.45 -16.04 -2.04
C GLN A 158 19.02 -16.41 -0.67
N GLU A 159 18.52 -15.78 0.40
CA GLU A 159 18.91 -16.08 1.79
C GLU A 159 18.66 -17.56 2.13
N LEU A 160 17.55 -18.15 1.69
CA LEU A 160 17.27 -19.58 1.87
C LEU A 160 18.26 -20.45 1.11
N LEU A 161 18.52 -20.15 -0.17
CA LEU A 161 19.44 -20.91 -1.01
C LEU A 161 20.86 -20.91 -0.44
N GLU A 162 21.29 -19.78 0.12
CA GLU A 162 22.62 -19.60 0.72
C GLU A 162 22.71 -20.25 2.10
N SER A 163 21.83 -19.88 3.04
CA SER A 163 21.91 -20.31 4.44
C SER A 163 21.56 -21.78 4.65
N LYS A 164 20.66 -22.33 3.83
CA LYS A 164 20.21 -23.73 3.91
C LYS A 164 20.76 -24.59 2.77
N ASN A 165 21.69 -24.08 1.97
CA ASN A 165 22.32 -24.81 0.86
C ASN A 165 21.30 -25.47 -0.10
N GLY A 166 20.24 -24.75 -0.45
CA GLY A 166 19.15 -25.23 -1.31
C GLY A 166 18.17 -26.20 -0.67
N PHE A 167 18.21 -26.41 0.66
CA PHE A 167 17.20 -27.16 1.39
C PHE A 167 16.10 -26.24 1.93
N SER A 168 14.86 -26.72 1.93
CA SER A 168 13.74 -26.07 2.61
C SER A 168 13.10 -27.01 3.62
N ASP A 169 12.68 -26.45 4.74
CA ASP A 169 11.75 -27.12 5.64
C ASP A 169 10.30 -26.76 5.27
N ILE A 170 9.34 -27.38 5.98
CA ILE A 170 7.92 -27.15 5.71
C ILE A 170 7.48 -25.72 6.05
N SER A 171 8.15 -25.04 6.98
CA SER A 171 7.81 -23.68 7.37
C SER A 171 8.20 -22.68 6.28
N ASP A 172 9.36 -22.88 5.64
CA ASP A 172 9.77 -22.10 4.46
C ASP A 172 8.72 -22.21 3.35
N ARG A 173 8.35 -23.45 2.99
CA ARG A 173 7.41 -23.68 1.88
C ARG A 173 6.02 -23.11 2.17
N LYS A 174 5.54 -23.22 3.42
CA LYS A 174 4.29 -22.60 3.85
C LYS A 174 4.35 -21.07 3.77
N HIS A 175 5.47 -20.47 4.17
CA HIS A 175 5.67 -19.02 4.09
C HIS A 175 5.58 -18.50 2.66
N PHE A 176 6.30 -19.15 1.73
CA PHE A 176 6.26 -18.82 0.31
C PHE A 176 4.86 -19.08 -0.30
N ALA A 177 4.17 -20.14 0.10
CA ALA A 177 2.80 -20.41 -0.35
C ALA A 177 1.79 -19.36 0.14
N ALA A 178 1.91 -18.88 1.39
CA ALA A 178 1.06 -17.82 1.92
C ALA A 178 1.25 -16.52 1.12
N LYS A 179 2.50 -16.16 0.82
CA LYS A 179 2.82 -15.01 -0.04
C LYS A 179 2.27 -15.17 -1.46
N ALA A 180 2.40 -16.36 -2.05
CA ALA A 180 1.85 -16.67 -3.36
C ALA A 180 0.32 -16.49 -3.41
N PHE A 181 -0.41 -16.93 -2.39
CA PHE A 181 -1.85 -16.69 -2.32
C PHE A 181 -2.19 -15.21 -2.10
N ALA A 182 -1.40 -14.47 -1.33
CA ALA A 182 -1.55 -13.02 -1.20
C ALA A 182 -1.39 -12.31 -2.55
N THR A 183 -0.37 -12.67 -3.34
CA THR A 183 -0.17 -12.16 -4.71
C THR A 183 -1.37 -12.47 -5.60
N SER A 184 -1.83 -13.72 -5.63
CA SER A 184 -2.97 -14.11 -6.48
C SER A 184 -4.28 -13.43 -6.09
N SER A 185 -4.54 -13.30 -4.77
CA SER A 185 -5.75 -12.64 -4.26
C SER A 185 -5.74 -11.14 -4.55
N HIS A 186 -4.57 -10.51 -4.51
CA HIS A 186 -4.42 -9.10 -4.88
C HIS A 186 -4.68 -8.89 -6.38
N TYR A 187 -4.07 -9.73 -7.22
CA TYR A 187 -4.24 -9.68 -8.66
C TYR A 187 -5.71 -9.82 -9.10
N ASP A 188 -6.42 -10.82 -8.58
CA ASP A 188 -7.85 -11.01 -8.88
C ASP A 188 -8.71 -9.86 -8.32
N THR A 189 -8.31 -9.24 -7.21
CA THR A 189 -8.97 -8.03 -6.68
C THR A 189 -8.80 -6.85 -7.63
N ALA A 190 -7.61 -6.64 -8.18
CA ALA A 190 -7.35 -5.58 -9.16
C ALA A 190 -8.16 -5.78 -10.45
N ILE A 191 -8.21 -7.01 -10.97
CA ILE A 191 -9.02 -7.35 -12.15
C ILE A 191 -10.51 -7.14 -11.87
N PHE A 192 -11.02 -7.62 -10.73
CA PHE A 192 -12.41 -7.40 -10.33
C PHE A 192 -12.73 -5.90 -10.28
N ASN A 193 -11.90 -5.12 -9.59
CA ASN A 193 -12.11 -3.68 -9.45
C ASN A 193 -12.05 -2.92 -10.79
N TYR A 194 -11.27 -3.40 -11.76
CA TYR A 194 -11.27 -2.84 -13.13
C TYR A 194 -12.61 -3.04 -13.84
N PHE A 195 -13.11 -4.28 -13.90
CA PHE A 195 -14.40 -4.56 -14.53
C PHE A 195 -15.58 -3.94 -13.77
N ASN A 196 -15.47 -3.83 -12.45
CA ASN A 196 -16.56 -3.34 -11.62
C ASN A 196 -16.74 -1.81 -11.66
N GLN A 197 -15.90 -1.07 -12.40
CA GLN A 197 -16.05 0.38 -12.58
C GLN A 197 -17.38 0.75 -13.26
N THR A 198 -17.88 -0.10 -14.15
CA THR A 198 -19.15 0.11 -14.89
C THR A 198 -20.27 -0.79 -14.39
N GLU A 199 -19.95 -2.00 -13.96
CA GLU A 199 -20.96 -3.00 -13.59
C GLU A 199 -21.63 -2.72 -12.23
N ASN A 200 -20.98 -1.94 -11.35
CA ASN A 200 -21.51 -1.54 -10.03
C ASN A 200 -22.00 -2.74 -9.18
N ILE A 201 -21.34 -3.89 -9.30
CA ILE A 201 -21.61 -5.08 -8.50
C ILE A 201 -21.25 -4.75 -7.04
N PRO A 202 -22.18 -4.92 -6.08
CA PRO A 202 -21.98 -4.54 -4.68
C PRO A 202 -21.14 -5.58 -3.93
N GLN A 203 -19.86 -5.71 -4.30
CA GLN A 203 -18.87 -6.50 -3.57
C GLN A 203 -17.73 -5.62 -3.07
N PHE A 204 -17.50 -5.64 -1.77
CA PHE A 204 -16.37 -4.93 -1.17
C PHE A 204 -15.07 -5.73 -1.35
N LYS A 205 -14.14 -5.21 -2.15
CA LYS A 205 -12.85 -5.83 -2.44
C LYS A 205 -11.71 -4.83 -2.22
N GLN A 206 -10.96 -5.05 -1.15
CA GLN A 206 -9.75 -4.29 -0.82
C GLN A 206 -8.58 -5.25 -0.65
N SER A 207 -7.45 -4.93 -1.26
CA SER A 207 -6.21 -5.69 -1.12
C SER A 207 -5.04 -4.73 -1.07
N ILE A 208 -4.50 -4.50 0.14
CA ILE A 208 -3.41 -3.57 0.39
C ILE A 208 -2.18 -4.39 0.80
N GLN A 209 -1.12 -4.30 0.01
CA GLN A 209 0.09 -5.12 0.23
C GLN A 209 1.11 -4.46 1.16
N SER A 210 1.15 -3.12 1.19
CA SER A 210 2.04 -2.36 2.09
C SER A 210 1.45 -2.29 3.49
N ALA A 211 2.26 -2.60 4.50
CA ALA A 211 1.84 -2.55 5.89
C ALA A 211 2.98 -2.07 6.79
N GLN A 212 2.61 -1.29 7.80
CA GLN A 212 3.49 -0.84 8.87
C GLN A 212 2.93 -1.31 10.21
N VAL A 213 3.67 -2.17 10.90
CA VAL A 213 3.33 -2.59 12.27
C VAL A 213 3.54 -1.40 13.19
N LEU A 214 2.49 -1.02 13.91
CA LEU A 214 2.51 0.07 14.88
C LEU A 214 2.90 -0.47 16.26
N ARG A 215 3.36 0.43 17.13
CA ARG A 215 3.77 0.07 18.49
C ARG A 215 2.65 -0.61 19.29
N TYR A 216 1.42 -0.15 19.10
CA TYR A 216 0.17 -0.67 19.65
C TYR A 216 -1.00 -0.03 18.85
N GLY A 217 -2.22 -0.47 19.11
CA GLY A 217 -3.47 0.11 18.56
C GLY A 217 -3.82 1.44 19.24
N GLU A 218 -5.10 1.71 19.47
CA GLU A 218 -5.52 2.91 20.20
C GLU A 218 -5.02 2.90 21.65
N ASN A 219 -4.97 1.71 22.27
CA ASN A 219 -4.48 1.49 23.63
C ASN A 219 -3.31 0.48 23.65
N PRO A 220 -2.40 0.53 24.67
CA PRO A 220 -1.20 -0.31 24.72
C PRO A 220 -1.42 -1.83 24.68
N HIS A 221 -2.59 -2.31 25.09
CA HIS A 221 -2.94 -3.73 25.09
C HIS A 221 -3.43 -4.24 23.73
N GLN A 222 -3.67 -3.35 22.77
CA GLN A 222 -4.13 -3.66 21.43
C GLN A 222 -2.94 -3.68 20.47
N GLN A 223 -2.89 -4.62 19.53
CA GLN A 223 -1.95 -4.56 18.42
C GLN A 223 -2.48 -3.61 17.34
N GLY A 224 -1.60 -2.86 16.69
CA GLY A 224 -1.95 -1.93 15.62
C GLY A 224 -1.12 -2.20 14.37
N VAL A 225 -1.76 -2.15 13.20
CA VAL A 225 -1.10 -2.22 11.90
C VAL A 225 -1.77 -1.19 11.00
N PHE A 226 -0.97 -0.36 10.34
CA PHE A 226 -1.42 0.51 9.26
C PHE A 226 -1.20 -0.20 7.93
N TYR A 227 -2.23 -0.24 7.08
CA TYR A 227 -2.14 -0.77 5.72
C TYR A 227 -2.21 0.39 4.72
N GLY A 228 -1.17 0.58 3.92
CA GLY A 228 -1.04 1.67 2.97
C GLY A 228 0.41 2.11 2.77
N ASP A 229 0.61 3.18 2.01
CA ASP A 229 1.92 3.77 1.73
C ASP A 229 1.99 5.19 2.31
N LEU A 230 2.54 5.31 3.53
CA LEU A 230 2.74 6.62 4.17
C LEU A 230 3.86 7.42 3.52
N ASP A 231 4.86 6.77 2.94
CA ASP A 231 6.04 7.44 2.37
C ASP A 231 5.69 8.16 1.04
N ALA A 232 4.66 7.65 0.35
CA ALA A 232 4.04 8.36 -0.77
C ALA A 232 3.38 9.68 -0.34
N MET A 233 2.76 9.72 0.84
CA MET A 233 2.02 10.88 1.34
C MET A 233 2.86 11.85 2.17
N PHE A 234 3.87 11.36 2.88
CA PHE A 234 4.67 12.14 3.80
C PHE A 234 6.17 11.85 3.64
N GLU A 235 6.98 12.89 3.74
CA GLU A 235 8.40 12.75 4.07
C GLU A 235 8.60 13.08 5.55
N LYS A 236 9.11 12.12 6.32
CA LYS A 236 9.40 12.32 7.75
C LYS A 236 10.80 12.90 7.94
N LEU A 237 10.87 14.16 8.39
CA LEU A 237 12.14 14.87 8.61
C LEU A 237 12.74 14.63 9.99
N ASN A 238 11.93 14.26 10.99
CA ASN A 238 12.33 14.08 12.38
C ASN A 238 11.32 13.25 13.17
N GLY A 239 11.73 12.79 14.36
CA GLY A 239 10.84 12.29 15.41
C GLY A 239 10.72 10.77 15.48
N LYS A 240 9.94 10.33 16.47
CA LYS A 240 9.57 8.92 16.69
C LYS A 240 8.69 8.39 15.54
N GLU A 241 8.44 7.09 15.51
CA GLU A 241 7.40 6.52 14.64
C GLU A 241 6.00 7.03 15.03
N LEU A 242 5.13 7.20 14.03
CA LEU A 242 3.73 7.57 14.24
C LEU A 242 2.99 6.45 14.99
N SER A 243 2.27 6.81 16.04
CA SER A 243 1.35 5.89 16.73
C SER A 243 0.01 5.78 16.01
N TYR A 244 -0.82 4.81 16.41
CA TYR A 244 -2.20 4.68 15.90
C TYR A 244 -3.00 5.98 16.05
N ASN A 245 -2.97 6.60 17.24
CA ASN A 245 -3.69 7.85 17.49
C ASN A 245 -3.09 9.02 16.71
N ASN A 246 -1.76 9.05 16.53
CA ASN A 246 -1.17 10.07 15.66
C ASN A 246 -1.66 9.93 14.23
N LEU A 247 -1.81 8.71 13.70
CA LEU A 247 -2.32 8.51 12.34
C LEU A 247 -3.77 8.97 12.18
N LEU A 248 -4.63 8.70 13.17
CA LEU A 248 -6.02 9.20 13.15
C LEU A 248 -6.07 10.73 13.19
N ASP A 249 -5.29 11.35 14.08
CA ASP A 249 -5.27 12.80 14.20
C ASP A 249 -4.61 13.48 12.97
N VAL A 250 -3.58 12.86 12.38
CA VAL A 250 -2.95 13.30 11.12
C VAL A 250 -3.94 13.22 9.96
N ASP A 251 -4.71 12.14 9.84
CA ASP A 251 -5.76 12.01 8.82
C ASP A 251 -6.83 13.09 8.98
N ALA A 252 -7.31 13.32 10.21
CA ALA A 252 -8.25 14.41 10.51
C ALA A 252 -7.66 15.79 10.16
N ALA A 253 -6.39 16.02 10.48
CA ALA A 253 -5.68 17.27 10.22
C ALA A 253 -5.58 17.55 8.73
N VAL A 254 -5.19 16.55 7.93
CA VAL A 254 -5.07 16.66 6.48
C VAL A 254 -6.42 16.92 5.82
N ASN A 255 -7.46 16.17 6.20
CA ASN A 255 -8.80 16.36 5.63
C ASN A 255 -9.36 17.76 5.96
N LEU A 256 -9.18 18.24 7.19
CA LEU A 256 -9.62 19.58 7.59
C LEU A 256 -8.88 20.67 6.82
N ILE A 257 -7.55 20.62 6.77
CA ILE A 257 -6.78 21.71 6.17
C ILE A 257 -6.97 21.79 4.64
N ALA A 258 -7.36 20.69 4.00
CA ALA A 258 -7.61 20.63 2.56
C ALA A 258 -8.77 21.53 2.10
N ASP A 259 -9.71 21.89 2.99
CA ASP A 259 -10.81 22.81 2.67
C ASP A 259 -10.37 24.30 2.62
N PHE A 260 -9.08 24.59 2.86
CA PHE A 260 -8.54 25.95 2.92
C PHE A 260 -7.49 26.22 1.84
N THR A 261 -7.59 27.38 1.20
CA THR A 261 -6.66 27.81 0.14
C THR A 261 -5.76 28.97 0.60
N GLU A 262 -6.33 29.84 1.43
CA GLU A 262 -5.72 30.94 2.16
C GLU A 262 -4.78 30.42 3.28
N PRO A 263 -3.73 31.16 3.66
CA PRO A 263 -2.81 30.73 4.71
C PRO A 263 -3.58 30.42 6.01
N THR A 264 -3.59 29.14 6.38
CA THR A 264 -4.40 28.60 7.47
C THR A 264 -3.55 27.68 8.32
N PHE A 265 -3.77 27.74 9.62
CA PHE A 265 -3.16 26.85 10.60
C PHE A 265 -4.26 26.18 11.42
N ALA A 266 -4.15 24.87 11.62
CA ALA A 266 -5.03 24.09 12.48
C ALA A 266 -4.25 23.32 13.53
N ILE A 267 -4.85 23.18 14.71
CA ILE A 267 -4.36 22.45 15.87
C ILE A 267 -5.43 21.44 16.25
N LEU A 268 -5.08 20.16 16.22
CA LEU A 268 -5.98 19.06 16.50
C LEU A 268 -5.54 18.25 17.72
N LYS A 269 -6.52 17.64 18.37
CA LYS A 269 -6.32 16.66 19.44
C LYS A 269 -7.50 15.69 19.47
N HIS A 270 -7.23 14.39 19.45
CA HIS A 270 -8.26 13.35 19.47
C HIS A 270 -9.33 13.54 18.38
N ASN A 271 -8.88 13.77 17.14
CA ASN A 271 -9.66 13.96 15.92
C ASN A 271 -10.53 15.21 15.89
N ASN A 272 -10.34 16.16 16.81
CA ASN A 272 -11.09 17.42 16.85
C ASN A 272 -10.13 18.61 16.79
N ALA A 273 -10.54 19.66 16.09
CA ALA A 273 -9.81 20.91 16.09
C ALA A 273 -10.04 21.65 17.40
N CYS A 274 -8.97 21.94 18.13
CA CYS A 274 -9.00 22.85 19.29
C CYS A 274 -8.61 24.29 18.91
N GLY A 275 -8.04 24.49 17.72
CA GLY A 275 -7.68 25.80 17.21
C GLY A 275 -7.59 25.79 15.70
N VAL A 276 -8.19 26.77 15.03
CA VAL A 276 -8.04 27.00 13.59
C VAL A 276 -8.10 28.49 13.33
N ALA A 277 -7.20 29.01 12.49
CA ALA A 277 -7.33 30.37 11.99
C ALA A 277 -6.76 30.52 10.58
N SER A 278 -7.37 31.41 9.80
CA SER A 278 -6.92 31.83 8.47
C SER A 278 -6.49 33.29 8.49
N ARG A 279 -5.26 33.57 8.02
CA ARG A 279 -4.64 34.90 8.08
C ARG A 279 -3.81 35.18 6.83
N THR A 280 -3.15 36.33 6.78
CA THR A 280 -2.22 36.69 5.72
C THR A 280 -0.88 35.94 5.81
N THR A 281 -0.48 35.52 7.02
CA THR A 281 0.75 34.78 7.26
C THR A 281 0.48 33.54 8.11
N ILE A 282 1.28 32.49 7.92
CA ILE A 282 1.17 31.24 8.69
C ILE A 282 1.48 31.48 10.18
N LYS A 283 2.41 32.38 10.50
CA LYS A 283 2.69 32.82 11.87
C LYS A 283 1.45 33.39 12.56
N GLN A 284 0.76 34.35 11.94
CA GLN A 284 -0.43 34.94 12.56
C GLN A 284 -1.57 33.92 12.66
N ALA A 285 -1.72 33.07 11.64
CA ALA A 285 -2.68 31.96 11.68
C ALA A 285 -2.39 31.01 12.85
N TYR A 286 -1.13 30.65 13.10
CA TYR A 286 -0.75 29.82 14.24
C TYR A 286 -1.07 30.49 15.58
N LEU A 287 -0.68 31.76 15.77
CA LEU A 287 -0.90 32.48 17.02
C LEU A 287 -2.40 32.57 17.36
N ASP A 288 -3.23 32.85 16.36
CA ASP A 288 -4.68 32.99 16.56
C ASP A 288 -5.35 31.61 16.69
N ALA A 289 -4.88 30.58 15.99
CA ALA A 289 -5.34 29.22 16.22
C ALA A 289 -5.04 28.74 17.65
N LEU A 290 -3.82 29.01 18.15
CA LEU A 290 -3.43 28.68 19.51
C LEU A 290 -4.24 29.45 20.57
N ALA A 291 -4.64 30.68 20.27
CA ALA A 291 -5.42 31.50 21.18
C ALA A 291 -6.86 30.99 21.41
N GLY A 292 -7.39 30.12 20.54
CA GLY A 292 -8.71 29.50 20.72
C GLY A 292 -8.75 28.62 21.98
N ASP A 293 -7.93 27.57 22.02
CA ASP A 293 -7.77 26.73 23.21
C ASP A 293 -6.30 26.29 23.44
N PRO A 294 -5.49 27.11 24.11
CA PRO A 294 -4.08 26.81 24.35
C PRO A 294 -3.87 25.63 25.31
N VAL A 295 -4.85 25.32 26.16
CA VAL A 295 -4.77 24.19 27.10
C VAL A 295 -4.92 22.88 26.33
N SER A 296 -5.92 22.79 25.46
CA SER A 296 -6.11 21.61 24.61
C SER A 296 -5.02 21.47 23.57
N ALA A 297 -4.48 22.57 23.02
CA ALA A 297 -3.39 22.55 22.05
C ALA A 297 -2.12 21.83 22.54
N PHE A 298 -1.90 21.74 23.85
CA PHE A 298 -0.75 21.04 24.41
C PHE A 298 -0.77 19.54 24.05
N GLY A 299 0.30 19.09 23.37
CA GLY A 299 0.43 17.73 22.83
C GLY A 299 -0.36 17.49 21.55
N GLY A 300 -0.86 18.54 20.90
CA GLY A 300 -1.66 18.43 19.68
C GLY A 300 -0.86 18.06 18.43
N ILE A 301 -1.62 17.83 17.36
CA ILE A 301 -1.17 17.70 15.97
C ILE A 301 -1.38 19.04 15.28
N LEU A 302 -0.29 19.62 14.78
CA LEU A 302 -0.29 20.95 14.17
C LEU A 302 -0.13 20.81 12.66
N ILE A 303 -0.95 21.52 11.89
CA ILE A 303 -0.88 21.50 10.44
C ILE A 303 -1.04 22.91 9.84
N ALA A 304 -0.23 23.20 8.81
CA ALA A 304 -0.35 24.39 7.97
C ALA A 304 -0.57 23.99 6.50
N ASN A 305 -1.41 24.72 5.76
CA ASN A 305 -1.59 24.48 4.32
C ASN A 305 -0.56 25.18 3.43
N LYS A 306 0.35 25.98 4.00
CA LYS A 306 1.47 26.61 3.29
C LYS A 306 2.78 26.34 4.01
N LYS A 307 3.89 26.74 3.39
CA LYS A 307 5.24 26.60 3.91
C LYS A 307 5.37 27.21 5.32
N ILE A 308 5.99 26.48 6.25
CA ILE A 308 6.37 27.00 7.57
C ILE A 308 7.75 27.68 7.47
N ASP A 309 7.80 28.96 7.83
CA ASP A 309 9.01 29.80 7.86
C ASP A 309 9.70 29.80 9.24
N GLU A 310 10.88 30.42 9.31
CA GLU A 310 11.67 30.55 10.55
C GLU A 310 10.83 31.15 11.69
N GLU A 311 10.12 32.25 11.44
CA GLU A 311 9.37 32.95 12.49
C GLU A 311 8.18 32.13 13.01
N THR A 312 7.47 31.44 12.13
CA THR A 312 6.39 30.52 12.52
C THR A 312 6.96 29.39 13.37
N ALA A 313 8.09 28.80 12.95
CA ALA A 313 8.71 27.71 13.69
C ALA A 313 9.17 28.12 15.10
N GLN A 314 9.65 29.36 15.29
CA GLN A 314 9.99 29.89 16.62
C GLN A 314 8.78 29.90 17.55
N GLU A 315 7.61 30.33 17.06
CA GLU A 315 6.38 30.36 17.85
C GLU A 315 5.84 28.95 18.12
N VAL A 316 5.82 28.07 17.11
CA VAL A 316 5.43 26.65 17.26
C VAL A 316 6.32 25.95 18.27
N ASN A 317 7.63 26.26 18.31
CA ASN A 317 8.57 25.56 19.17
C ASN A 317 8.37 25.85 20.68
N LYS A 318 7.64 26.92 21.03
CA LYS A 318 7.30 27.27 22.42
C LYS A 318 6.29 26.29 23.02
N LEU A 319 5.43 25.69 22.19
CA LEU A 319 4.42 24.73 22.60
C LEU A 319 4.94 23.29 22.45
N PHE A 320 4.58 22.43 23.40
CA PHE A 320 4.74 20.99 23.20
C PHE A 320 3.66 20.49 22.23
N CYS A 321 4.09 19.85 21.14
CA CYS A 321 3.23 19.21 20.16
C CYS A 321 3.86 17.88 19.72
N GLU A 322 3.02 16.92 19.35
CA GLU A 322 3.51 15.60 18.92
C GLU A 322 3.96 15.60 17.47
N VAL A 323 3.16 16.20 16.58
CA VAL A 323 3.40 16.24 15.13
C VAL A 323 3.22 17.65 14.62
N VAL A 324 4.08 18.06 13.70
CA VAL A 324 3.93 19.29 12.89
C VAL A 324 3.96 18.89 11.42
N ILE A 325 2.96 19.34 10.66
CA ILE A 325 2.73 18.98 9.26
C ILE A 325 2.66 20.26 8.41
N ALA A 326 3.33 20.26 7.26
CA ALA A 326 3.21 21.31 6.27
C ALA A 326 3.60 20.78 4.89
N PRO A 327 3.17 21.42 3.78
CA PRO A 327 3.63 21.04 2.45
C PRO A 327 5.11 21.35 2.20
N ALA A 328 5.71 22.24 3.00
CA ALA A 328 7.12 22.60 2.92
C ALA A 328 7.58 23.31 4.20
N TYR A 329 8.89 23.35 4.40
CA TYR A 329 9.54 24.08 5.50
C TYR A 329 10.73 24.86 4.97
N GLU A 330 11.06 25.99 5.59
CA GLU A 330 12.38 26.59 5.45
C GLU A 330 13.44 25.79 6.21
N ALA A 331 14.69 25.81 5.73
CA ALA A 331 15.77 25.03 6.35
C ALA A 331 15.94 25.36 7.85
N LYS A 332 15.96 26.64 8.19
CA LYS A 332 16.03 27.10 9.59
C LYS A 332 14.80 26.72 10.41
N ALA A 333 13.61 26.67 9.79
CA ALA A 333 12.39 26.22 10.46
C ALA A 333 12.53 24.75 10.89
N VAL A 334 13.09 23.90 10.01
CA VAL A 334 13.38 22.50 10.33
C VAL A 334 14.39 22.39 11.47
N GLU A 335 15.48 23.16 11.43
CA GLU A 335 16.50 23.18 12.50
C GLU A 335 15.90 23.53 13.87
N ILE A 336 15.07 24.57 13.93
CA ILE A 336 14.39 25.01 15.14
C ILE A 336 13.46 23.91 15.68
N LEU A 337 12.63 23.33 14.81
CA LEU A 337 11.66 22.31 15.20
C LEU A 337 12.34 21.01 15.64
N LYS A 338 13.50 20.67 15.06
CA LYS A 338 14.34 19.50 15.42
C LYS A 338 15.00 19.61 16.78
N SER A 339 15.02 20.80 17.40
CA SER A 339 15.52 20.94 18.78
C SER A 339 14.69 20.17 19.82
N LYS A 340 13.49 19.69 19.43
CA LYS A 340 12.72 18.67 20.16
C LYS A 340 12.89 17.31 19.49
N PRO A 341 13.73 16.39 20.01
CA PRO A 341 14.12 15.17 19.29
C PRO A 341 12.96 14.22 18.99
N ASN A 342 11.93 14.18 19.85
CA ASN A 342 10.79 13.29 19.70
C ASN A 342 9.67 13.86 18.81
N ARG A 343 9.72 15.15 18.46
CA ARG A 343 8.68 15.79 17.66
C ARG A 343 8.71 15.25 16.24
N ILE A 344 7.57 14.77 15.76
CA ILE A 344 7.42 14.27 14.40
C ILE A 344 7.24 15.48 13.47
N ILE A 345 8.03 15.54 12.41
CA ILE A 345 7.95 16.60 11.40
C ILE A 345 7.67 15.94 10.06
N LEU A 346 6.53 16.26 9.45
CA LEU A 346 6.08 15.66 8.20
C LEU A 346 5.95 16.71 7.10
N VAL A 347 6.62 16.48 5.97
CA VAL A 347 6.33 17.20 4.73
C VAL A 347 5.21 16.47 4.00
N GLN A 348 4.07 17.12 3.84
CA GLN A 348 2.94 16.55 3.11
C GLN A 348 3.14 16.66 1.60
N LYS A 349 3.08 15.54 0.90
CA LYS A 349 3.11 15.42 -0.55
C LYS A 349 1.68 15.35 -1.09
N GLN A 350 1.52 15.67 -2.38
CA GLN A 350 0.24 15.46 -3.06
C GLN A 350 0.14 13.99 -3.50
N VAL A 351 -0.98 13.38 -3.15
CA VAL A 351 -1.33 12.01 -3.53
C VAL A 351 -2.79 11.96 -3.94
N ASN A 352 -3.10 11.16 -4.96
CA ASN A 352 -4.48 10.89 -5.32
C ASN A 352 -5.04 9.84 -4.36
N LEU A 353 -6.07 10.22 -3.61
CA LEU A 353 -6.77 9.33 -2.70
C LEU A 353 -8.13 8.95 -3.29
N SER A 354 -8.69 7.83 -2.85
CA SER A 354 -10.07 7.45 -3.22
C SER A 354 -11.07 8.51 -2.77
N ASP A 355 -12.09 8.76 -3.59
CA ASP A 355 -13.26 9.58 -3.24
C ASP A 355 -14.28 8.80 -2.39
N LYS A 356 -14.04 7.51 -2.14
CA LYS A 356 -14.80 6.68 -1.21
C LYS A 356 -14.10 6.62 0.15
N SER A 357 -14.89 6.41 1.19
CA SER A 357 -14.42 6.08 2.54
C SER A 357 -15.21 4.91 3.07
N PHE A 358 -14.57 4.07 3.89
CA PHE A 358 -15.24 2.93 4.52
C PHE A 358 -14.88 2.83 6.00
N ARG A 359 -15.75 2.16 6.77
CA ARG A 359 -15.55 1.87 8.18
C ARG A 359 -16.04 0.47 8.51
N THR A 360 -15.37 -0.19 9.44
CA THR A 360 -15.90 -1.41 10.05
C THR A 360 -17.04 -1.03 10.99
N LEU A 361 -18.11 -1.82 10.98
CA LEU A 361 -19.18 -1.74 11.98
C LEU A 361 -19.89 -3.08 12.12
N LEU A 362 -20.35 -3.39 13.34
CA LEU A 362 -20.93 -4.70 13.67
C LEU A 362 -19.99 -5.84 13.21
N ASN A 363 -20.50 -6.73 12.36
CA ASN A 363 -19.75 -7.81 11.71
C ASN A 363 -19.45 -7.54 10.22
N GLY A 364 -19.50 -6.28 9.78
CA GLY A 364 -19.37 -5.89 8.37
C GLY A 364 -18.61 -4.58 8.14
N VAL A 365 -18.80 -4.04 6.93
CA VAL A 365 -18.18 -2.80 6.44
C VAL A 365 -19.27 -1.93 5.82
N ILE A 366 -19.21 -0.62 6.06
CA ILE A 366 -19.96 0.39 5.30
C ILE A 366 -19.00 1.19 4.44
N GLU A 367 -19.45 1.55 3.24
CA GLU A 367 -18.74 2.42 2.31
C GLU A 367 -19.66 3.57 1.90
N GLN A 368 -19.09 4.76 1.75
CA GLN A 368 -19.79 5.96 1.31
C GLN A 368 -18.85 6.87 0.51
N ASP A 369 -19.41 7.83 -0.22
CA ASP A 369 -18.64 8.95 -0.74
C ASP A 369 -18.04 9.78 0.40
N LYS A 370 -16.86 10.34 0.15
CA LYS A 370 -16.28 11.38 0.99
C LYS A 370 -17.11 12.64 0.88
N ASP A 371 -17.20 13.37 1.99
CA ASP A 371 -17.81 14.69 1.97
C ASP A 371 -16.84 15.70 1.36
N LEU A 372 -16.97 15.92 0.06
CA LEU A 372 -16.13 16.84 -0.71
C LEU A 372 -16.80 18.20 -0.96
N LYS A 373 -18.04 18.39 -0.48
CA LYS A 373 -18.79 19.62 -0.69
C LYS A 373 -18.62 20.54 0.52
N THR A 374 -18.54 21.84 0.26
CA THR A 374 -18.60 22.91 1.27
C THR A 374 -19.57 23.96 0.74
N GLU A 375 -20.44 24.50 1.60
CA GLU A 375 -21.37 25.55 1.18
C GLU A 375 -20.65 26.82 0.75
N THR A 376 -21.24 27.49 -0.22
CA THR A 376 -20.81 28.77 -0.77
C THR A 376 -21.78 29.88 -0.37
N PRO A 377 -21.45 31.17 -0.57
CA PRO A 377 -22.40 32.25 -0.33
C PRO A 377 -23.75 32.07 -1.06
N ALA A 378 -23.74 31.40 -2.22
CA ALA A 378 -24.93 31.16 -3.03
C ALA A 378 -25.88 30.10 -2.42
N ASP A 379 -25.38 29.25 -1.53
CA ASP A 379 -26.19 28.23 -0.85
C ASP A 379 -26.96 28.81 0.35
N PHE A 380 -26.54 29.98 0.86
CA PHE A 380 -27.13 30.58 2.05
C PHE A 380 -28.45 31.29 1.77
N LYS A 381 -29.43 31.05 2.65
CA LYS A 381 -30.74 31.71 2.64
C LYS A 381 -30.99 32.39 3.98
N SER A 382 -31.24 33.70 3.96
CA SER A 382 -31.61 34.44 5.17
C SER A 382 -33.01 34.01 5.64
N ALA A 383 -33.10 33.41 6.82
CA ALA A 383 -34.37 32.98 7.42
C ALA A 383 -35.08 34.11 8.19
N THR A 384 -34.41 35.24 8.39
CA THR A 384 -34.92 36.42 9.12
C THR A 384 -34.79 37.68 8.27
N THR A 385 -35.29 38.81 8.77
CA THR A 385 -35.30 40.11 8.08
C THR A 385 -33.91 40.73 7.93
N LYS A 386 -32.98 40.41 8.84
CA LYS A 386 -31.59 40.88 8.78
C LYS A 386 -30.72 39.88 8.05
N SER A 387 -30.15 40.28 6.92
CA SER A 387 -29.15 39.49 6.20
C SER A 387 -27.76 39.64 6.83
N PRO A 388 -26.92 38.59 6.77
CA PRO A 388 -25.53 38.68 7.20
C PRO A 388 -24.75 39.63 6.29
N THR A 389 -23.83 40.38 6.89
CA THR A 389 -22.82 41.18 6.19
C THR A 389 -21.82 40.27 5.45
N PRO A 390 -21.07 40.77 4.46
CA PRO A 390 -20.05 39.97 3.76
C PRO A 390 -18.99 39.35 4.69
N ALA A 391 -18.64 40.02 5.78
CA ALA A 391 -17.74 39.49 6.80
C ALA A 391 -18.39 38.32 7.56
N GLU A 392 -19.65 38.48 7.99
CA GLU A 392 -20.40 37.41 8.65
C GLU A 392 -20.61 36.21 7.72
N VAL A 393 -20.87 36.42 6.42
CA VAL A 393 -20.94 35.33 5.43
C VAL A 393 -19.60 34.60 5.31
N SER A 394 -18.48 35.31 5.30
CA SER A 394 -17.15 34.70 5.25
C SER A 394 -16.88 33.85 6.51
N ASP A 395 -17.25 34.35 7.68
CA ASP A 395 -17.13 33.62 8.95
C ASP A 395 -18.07 32.40 9.01
N LEU A 396 -19.26 32.48 8.42
CA LEU A 396 -20.17 31.33 8.30
C LEU A 396 -19.59 30.23 7.41
N ILE A 397 -18.95 30.59 6.28
CA ILE A 397 -18.27 29.61 5.41
C ILE A 397 -17.09 28.98 6.13
N PHE A 398 -16.28 29.80 6.83
CA PHE A 398 -15.20 29.29 7.67
C PHE A 398 -15.74 28.31 8.72
N ALA A 399 -16.80 28.67 9.45
CA ALA A 399 -17.43 27.82 10.44
C ALA A 399 -17.98 26.51 9.83
N ASN A 400 -18.62 26.56 8.66
CA ASN A 400 -19.15 25.37 7.98
C ASN A 400 -18.04 24.35 7.64
N LYS A 401 -16.89 24.82 7.15
CA LYS A 401 -15.72 23.96 6.95
C LYS A 401 -15.34 23.24 8.24
N LEU A 402 -15.32 23.94 9.38
CA LEU A 402 -14.97 23.32 10.67
C LEU A 402 -16.05 22.34 11.16
N VAL A 403 -17.33 22.69 11.00
CA VAL A 403 -18.47 21.83 11.39
C VAL A 403 -18.40 20.48 10.67
N LYS A 404 -18.10 20.49 9.36
CA LYS A 404 -17.94 19.28 8.53
C LYS A 404 -16.93 18.27 9.09
N HIS A 405 -15.84 18.75 9.71
CA HIS A 405 -14.77 17.89 10.23
C HIS A 405 -14.89 17.58 11.73
N THR A 406 -15.94 18.06 12.40
CA THR A 406 -16.13 17.85 13.84
C THR A 406 -17.23 16.82 14.10
N LYS A 407 -17.09 16.03 15.18
CA LYS A 407 -18.05 14.94 15.48
C LYS A 407 -19.43 15.49 15.88
N SER A 408 -20.46 15.03 15.19
CA SER A 408 -21.85 15.41 15.46
C SER A 408 -22.35 14.93 16.84
N ASN A 409 -23.19 15.69 17.56
CA ASN A 409 -23.65 17.04 17.21
C ASN A 409 -22.59 18.09 17.54
N THR A 410 -22.44 19.09 16.68
CA THR A 410 -21.42 20.14 16.83
C THR A 410 -22.02 21.52 16.69
N ILE A 411 -21.48 22.48 17.45
CA ILE A 411 -21.63 23.91 17.22
C ILE A 411 -20.22 24.50 17.12
N VAL A 412 -19.96 25.28 16.07
CA VAL A 412 -18.71 26.03 15.89
C VAL A 412 -19.02 27.51 16.05
N LEU A 413 -18.28 28.17 16.94
CA LEU A 413 -18.28 29.62 17.05
C LEU A 413 -17.03 30.15 16.35
N ALA A 414 -17.22 31.01 15.36
CA ALA A 414 -16.12 31.60 14.62
C ALA A 414 -16.30 33.10 14.48
N LYS A 415 -15.17 33.81 14.41
CA LYS A 415 -15.14 35.25 14.13
C LYS A 415 -13.84 35.62 13.44
N ASN A 416 -13.93 36.44 12.40
CA ASN A 416 -12.79 36.89 11.61
C ASN A 416 -11.89 35.72 11.16
N GLY A 417 -12.48 34.63 10.66
CA GLY A 417 -11.74 33.44 10.21
C GLY A 417 -10.91 32.74 11.30
N GLN A 418 -11.40 32.73 12.54
CA GLN A 418 -10.79 32.04 13.68
C GLN A 418 -11.85 31.28 14.47
N LEU A 419 -11.52 30.07 14.89
CA LEU A 419 -12.27 29.28 15.88
C LEU A 419 -12.13 29.92 17.27
N LEU A 420 -13.27 30.19 17.92
CA LEU A 420 -13.35 30.87 19.23
C LEU A 420 -13.31 29.92 20.42
#